data_AF-A0A942A8I4-F1
#
_entry.id   AF-A0A942A8I4-F1
#
_cell.length_a   1.000
_cell.length_b   1.000
_cell.length_c   1.000
_cell.angle_alpha   90.00
_cell.angle_beta   90.00
_cell.angle_gamma   90.00
#
_symmetry.space_group_name_H-M   'P 1'
#
loop_
_entity.id
_entity.type
_entity.pdbx_description
1 polymer ?
#
loop_
_entity_poly.entity_id
_entity_poly.type
_entity_poly.pdbx_seq_one_letter_code
_entity_poly.pdbx_strand_id
1 'polypeptide(L)'
;HRPYTFSNMEFITDQLVIGYYDAGNEIPGTPDKPTFIITDLNGKVYYSQYKSYYSNKFHYSTGYPLHRFGSNIYFNPPFNDTIFEVNKNSFKAKYAFNIAGGNHLHIDETTTDDDFREQMRNIDYFNSHFIDLKDVAVFHYMSNVDYLTWGVYVKSEDRTYENNGKCKNPLFSFFHIPWFYYGDNTIVVPVSASKIVGAKNDILKKCDSKLAELLLDGLTEDDNPILLFYHMKTKMQ
;
A
#
# COMPACT_ATOMS: atom_id res chain seq x y z
N HIS A 1 -28.40 1.89 18.91
CA HIS A 1 -27.54 1.01 18.09
C HIS A 1 -26.12 1.56 18.21
N ARG A 2 -25.10 0.71 18.47
CA ARG A 2 -23.71 1.20 18.42
C ARG A 2 -23.32 1.38 16.94
N PRO A 3 -22.65 2.48 16.57
CA PRO A 3 -22.09 2.61 15.22
C PRO A 3 -21.09 1.49 14.94
N TYR A 4 -20.96 1.10 13.66
CA TYR A 4 -19.85 0.25 13.24
C TYR A 4 -18.53 1.00 13.40
N THR A 5 -17.49 0.28 13.78
CA THR A 5 -16.13 0.81 13.94
C THR A 5 -15.37 0.53 12.66
N PHE A 6 -14.65 1.54 12.14
CA PHE A 6 -13.79 1.40 10.96
C PHE A 6 -12.39 1.99 11.25
N SER A 7 -11.33 1.23 10.97
CA SER A 7 -9.95 1.71 10.95
C SER A 7 -9.56 2.30 9.58
N ASN A 8 -10.21 1.85 8.50
CA ASN A 8 -10.19 2.50 7.19
C ASN A 8 -11.60 2.59 6.60
N MET A 9 -11.89 3.67 5.86
CA MET A 9 -13.21 3.91 5.28
C MET A 9 -13.12 4.66 3.96
N GLU A 10 -13.98 4.33 3.00
CA GLU A 10 -14.10 4.97 1.70
C GLU A 10 -15.57 5.20 1.32
N PHE A 11 -15.90 6.36 0.73
CA PHE A 11 -17.27 6.67 0.30
C PHE A 11 -17.56 6.13 -1.11
N ILE A 12 -18.48 5.18 -1.28
CA ILE A 12 -18.94 4.78 -2.62
C ILE A 12 -19.79 5.90 -3.23
N THR A 13 -20.65 6.49 -2.42
CA THR A 13 -21.50 7.64 -2.74
C THR A 13 -21.62 8.52 -1.50
N ASP A 14 -22.31 9.66 -1.60
CA ASP A 14 -22.59 10.53 -0.45
C ASP A 14 -23.38 9.86 0.68
N GLN A 15 -23.94 8.66 0.44
CA GLN A 15 -24.79 7.95 1.38
C GLN A 15 -24.31 6.53 1.69
N LEU A 16 -23.31 6.02 0.96
CA LEU A 16 -22.81 4.65 1.10
C LEU A 16 -21.31 4.67 1.38
N VAL A 17 -20.90 3.93 2.40
CA VAL A 17 -19.50 3.78 2.79
C VAL A 17 -19.08 2.32 2.78
N ILE A 18 -17.83 2.10 2.39
CA ILE A 18 -17.10 0.88 2.64
C ILE A 18 -16.27 1.12 3.90
N GLY A 19 -16.38 0.23 4.86
CA GLY A 19 -15.61 0.28 6.09
C GLY A 19 -14.84 -1.01 6.30
N TYR A 20 -13.60 -0.85 6.78
CA TYR A 20 -12.75 -1.94 7.22
C TYR A 20 -12.41 -1.81 8.70
N TYR A 21 -12.41 -2.93 9.44
CA TYR A 21 -11.91 -2.99 10.81
C TYR A 21 -11.28 -4.33 11.15
N ASP A 22 -10.06 -4.29 11.70
CA ASP A 22 -9.21 -5.45 11.95
C ASP A 22 -9.86 -6.52 12.82
N ALA A 23 -10.47 -6.10 13.94
CA ALA A 23 -11.13 -7.01 14.87
C ALA A 23 -12.54 -7.45 14.41
N GLY A 24 -12.97 -6.95 13.25
CA GLY A 24 -14.29 -7.18 12.70
C GLY A 24 -15.42 -6.51 13.47
N ASN A 25 -16.56 -6.39 12.80
CA ASN A 25 -17.76 -5.76 13.35
C ASN A 25 -18.82 -6.81 13.71
N GLU A 26 -19.56 -6.57 14.79
CA GLU A 26 -20.68 -7.43 15.18
C GLU A 26 -21.92 -7.07 14.35
N ILE A 27 -22.36 -8.00 13.49
CA ILE A 27 -23.57 -7.84 12.67
C ILE A 27 -24.63 -8.85 13.15
N PRO A 28 -25.86 -8.41 13.47
CA PRO A 28 -26.94 -9.32 13.85
C PRO A 28 -27.17 -10.42 12.80
N GLY A 29 -27.13 -11.69 13.24
CA GLY A 29 -27.34 -12.84 12.37
C GLY A 29 -26.10 -13.33 11.61
N THR A 30 -24.93 -12.72 11.82
CA THR A 30 -23.65 -13.21 11.30
C THR A 30 -22.82 -13.80 12.44
N PRO A 31 -22.42 -15.08 12.37
CA PRO A 31 -21.64 -15.71 13.44
C PRO A 31 -20.20 -15.18 13.50
N ASP A 32 -19.63 -14.87 12.34
CA ASP A 32 -18.28 -14.31 12.24
C ASP A 32 -18.32 -12.77 12.34
N LYS A 33 -17.24 -12.17 12.83
CA LYS A 33 -17.05 -10.70 12.82
C LYS A 33 -16.42 -10.28 11.48
N PRO A 34 -17.19 -9.82 10.48
CA PRO A 34 -16.63 -9.39 9.21
C PRO A 34 -15.77 -8.13 9.37
N THR A 35 -14.63 -8.14 8.70
CA THR A 35 -13.70 -7.02 8.63
C THR A 35 -14.13 -6.01 7.57
N PHE A 36 -14.81 -6.44 6.49
CA PHE A 36 -15.29 -5.57 5.42
C PHE A 36 -16.81 -5.41 5.45
N ILE A 37 -17.30 -4.17 5.40
CA ILE A 37 -18.73 -3.84 5.38
C ILE A 37 -19.03 -2.75 4.35
N ILE A 38 -20.13 -2.89 3.61
CA ILE A 38 -20.81 -1.81 2.90
C ILE A 38 -22.08 -1.44 3.66
N THR A 39 -22.17 -0.20 4.13
CA THR A 39 -23.31 0.32 4.89
C THR A 39 -23.71 1.69 4.38
N ASP A 40 -24.97 2.07 4.61
CA ASP A 40 -25.35 3.49 4.54
C ASP A 40 -25.00 4.24 5.84
N LEU A 41 -25.14 5.56 5.80
CA LEU A 41 -24.89 6.45 6.94
C LEU A 41 -25.83 6.23 8.13
N ASN A 42 -26.93 5.48 7.95
CA ASN A 42 -27.85 5.11 9.03
C ASN A 42 -27.47 3.76 9.67
N GLY A 43 -26.41 3.10 9.19
CA GLY A 43 -25.96 1.81 9.70
C GLY A 43 -26.68 0.61 9.10
N LYS A 44 -27.43 0.76 8.00
CA LYS A 44 -27.98 -0.41 7.30
C LYS A 44 -26.88 -1.06 6.46
N VAL A 45 -26.56 -2.30 6.80
CA VAL A 45 -25.62 -3.13 6.06
C VAL A 45 -26.24 -3.65 4.77
N TYR A 46 -25.55 -3.44 3.65
CA TYR A 46 -25.90 -3.98 2.34
C TYR A 46 -25.04 -5.20 1.99
N TYR A 47 -23.80 -5.22 2.47
CA TYR A 47 -22.85 -6.28 2.21
C TYR A 47 -21.83 -6.38 3.34
N SER A 48 -21.40 -7.60 3.66
CA SER A 48 -20.32 -7.84 4.63
C SER A 48 -19.58 -9.14 4.32
N GLN A 49 -18.25 -9.13 4.40
CA GLN A 49 -17.43 -10.31 4.11
C GLN A 49 -16.10 -10.28 4.87
N TYR A 50 -15.36 -11.39 4.79
CA TYR A 50 -14.03 -11.62 5.33
C TYR A 50 -13.96 -11.57 6.85
N LYS A 51 -13.86 -12.74 7.49
CA LYS A 51 -13.76 -12.83 8.94
C LYS A 51 -12.49 -12.16 9.47
N SER A 52 -12.57 -11.65 10.70
CA SER A 52 -11.41 -11.24 11.48
C SER A 52 -10.63 -12.46 11.97
N TYR A 53 -9.31 -12.41 11.85
CA TYR A 53 -8.40 -13.35 12.54
C TYR A 53 -7.85 -12.77 13.85
N TYR A 54 -8.10 -11.48 14.12
CA TYR A 54 -7.65 -10.82 15.32
C TYR A 54 -8.21 -11.52 16.56
N SER A 55 -7.32 -11.90 17.47
CA SER A 55 -7.65 -12.63 18.70
C SER A 55 -6.73 -12.20 19.84
N ASN A 56 -6.88 -12.81 21.01
CA ASN A 56 -5.98 -12.59 22.14
C ASN A 56 -4.56 -13.18 21.94
N LYS A 57 -4.36 -13.99 20.90
CA LYS A 57 -3.09 -14.62 20.55
C LYS A 57 -2.48 -14.08 19.26
N PHE A 58 -3.29 -13.41 18.43
CA PHE A 58 -2.90 -12.89 17.13
C PHE A 58 -3.41 -11.47 16.95
N HIS A 59 -2.48 -10.53 16.87
CA HIS A 59 -2.75 -9.08 16.90
C HIS A 59 -2.30 -8.35 15.63
N TYR A 60 -1.82 -9.07 14.62
CA TYR A 60 -1.42 -8.49 13.35
C TYR A 60 -2.63 -8.15 12.48
N SER A 61 -2.45 -7.13 11.63
CA SER A 61 -3.43 -6.66 10.67
C SER A 61 -2.81 -6.43 9.30
N THR A 62 -3.68 -6.29 8.30
CA THR A 62 -3.28 -5.78 6.98
C THR A 62 -3.15 -4.26 7.05
N GLY A 63 -2.07 -3.72 6.46
CA GLY A 63 -1.69 -2.32 6.65
C GLY A 63 -2.74 -1.31 6.19
N TYR A 64 -3.00 -1.24 4.89
CA TYR A 64 -3.96 -0.31 4.28
C TYR A 64 -4.93 -1.06 3.38
N PRO A 65 -5.91 -1.80 3.92
CA PRO A 65 -6.74 -2.69 3.12
C PRO A 65 -7.67 -1.96 2.15
N LEU A 66 -7.91 -0.66 2.30
CA LEU A 66 -8.75 0.15 1.41
C LEU A 66 -7.96 1.29 0.78
N HIS A 67 -8.11 1.45 -0.53
CA HIS A 67 -7.50 2.55 -1.28
C HIS A 67 -8.45 3.15 -2.30
N ARG A 68 -8.33 4.46 -2.55
CA ARG A 68 -8.95 5.13 -3.69
C ARG A 68 -7.92 5.67 -4.67
N PHE A 69 -8.05 5.28 -5.93
CA PHE A 69 -7.33 5.89 -7.05
C PHE A 69 -8.33 6.36 -8.11
N GLY A 70 -8.42 7.68 -8.31
CA GLY A 70 -9.49 8.30 -9.08
C GLY A 70 -10.88 7.95 -8.54
N SER A 71 -11.75 7.44 -9.41
CA SER A 71 -13.09 6.97 -9.06
C SER A 71 -13.13 5.54 -8.51
N ASN A 72 -12.00 4.81 -8.59
CA ASN A 72 -11.97 3.39 -8.27
C ASN A 72 -11.58 3.20 -6.80
N ILE A 73 -12.30 2.31 -6.13
CA ILE A 73 -11.99 1.88 -4.78
C ILE A 73 -11.45 0.46 -4.87
N TYR A 74 -10.38 0.20 -4.15
CA TYR A 74 -9.74 -1.10 -4.09
C TYR A 74 -9.75 -1.62 -2.66
N PHE A 75 -9.89 -2.94 -2.55
CA PHE A 75 -9.84 -3.66 -1.29
C PHE A 75 -8.86 -4.82 -1.40
N ASN A 76 -7.93 -4.92 -0.45
CA ASN A 76 -7.13 -6.12 -0.24
C ASN A 76 -7.60 -6.79 1.06
N PRO A 77 -8.14 -8.01 0.99
CA PRO A 77 -8.57 -8.73 2.18
C PRO A 77 -7.39 -9.04 3.11
N PRO A 78 -7.67 -9.29 4.41
CA PRO A 78 -6.63 -9.62 5.37
C PRO A 78 -5.73 -10.76 4.89
N PHE A 79 -4.42 -10.51 4.84
CA PHE A 79 -3.39 -11.51 4.50
C PHE A 79 -3.61 -12.22 3.17
N ASN A 80 -4.24 -11.54 2.21
CA ASN A 80 -4.59 -12.09 0.90
C ASN A 80 -3.68 -11.53 -0.21
N ASP A 81 -3.40 -12.36 -1.20
CA ASP A 81 -2.57 -12.04 -2.36
C ASP A 81 -3.34 -11.39 -3.53
N THR A 82 -4.63 -11.12 -3.34
CA THR A 82 -5.50 -10.60 -4.37
C THR A 82 -6.06 -9.24 -3.96
N ILE A 83 -5.93 -8.26 -4.85
CA ILE A 83 -6.56 -6.94 -4.73
C ILE A 83 -7.82 -6.95 -5.59
N PHE A 84 -8.93 -6.53 -5.00
CA PHE A 84 -10.23 -6.39 -5.65
C PHE A 84 -10.52 -4.92 -5.93
N GLU A 85 -10.98 -4.61 -7.14
CA GLU A 85 -11.71 -3.39 -7.41
C GLU A 85 -13.15 -3.57 -6.93
N VAL A 86 -13.60 -2.67 -6.04
CA VAL A 86 -14.87 -2.80 -5.34
C VAL A 86 -15.80 -1.64 -5.67
N ASN A 87 -17.08 -1.98 -5.85
CA ASN A 87 -18.16 -1.02 -5.91
C ASN A 87 -19.38 -1.59 -5.17
N LYS A 88 -20.49 -0.84 -5.14
CA LYS A 88 -21.71 -1.24 -4.42
C LYS A 88 -22.26 -2.63 -4.80
N ASN A 89 -21.93 -3.14 -5.98
CA ASN A 89 -22.54 -4.34 -6.56
C ASN A 89 -21.54 -5.48 -6.85
N SER A 90 -20.23 -5.25 -6.77
CA SER A 90 -19.26 -6.26 -7.20
C SER A 90 -17.89 -6.15 -6.54
N PHE A 91 -17.25 -7.31 -6.40
CA PHE A 91 -15.83 -7.49 -6.14
C PHE A 91 -15.20 -8.07 -7.40
N LYS A 92 -14.38 -7.28 -8.10
CA LYS A 92 -13.67 -7.74 -9.29
C LYS A 92 -12.20 -7.87 -8.97
N ALA A 93 -11.65 -9.09 -9.06
CA ALA A 93 -10.21 -9.29 -8.94
C ALA A 93 -9.47 -8.40 -9.97
N LYS A 94 -8.53 -7.60 -9.47
CA LYS A 94 -7.75 -6.65 -10.27
C LYS A 94 -6.30 -7.08 -10.42
N TYR A 95 -5.68 -7.44 -9.30
CA TYR A 95 -4.30 -7.93 -9.23
C TYR A 95 -4.29 -9.18 -8.37
N ALA A 96 -3.50 -10.18 -8.79
CA ALA A 96 -3.18 -11.36 -7.99
C ALA A 96 -1.66 -11.50 -7.99
N PHE A 97 -1.05 -11.57 -6.81
CA PHE A 97 0.39 -11.60 -6.67
C PHE A 97 0.92 -13.02 -6.69
N ASN A 98 1.96 -13.23 -7.50
CA ASN A 98 2.80 -14.41 -7.46
C ASN A 98 4.23 -13.95 -7.21
N ILE A 99 4.61 -13.84 -5.94
CA ILE A 99 5.94 -13.37 -5.53
C ILE A 99 6.89 -14.56 -5.59
N ALA A 100 7.94 -14.45 -6.40
CA ALA A 100 8.89 -15.55 -6.61
C ALA A 100 9.57 -15.94 -5.28
N GLY A 101 9.44 -17.20 -4.89
CA GLY A 101 9.97 -17.71 -3.62
C GLY A 101 9.09 -17.46 -2.39
N GLY A 102 7.97 -16.75 -2.53
CA GLY A 102 7.00 -16.54 -1.45
C GLY A 102 5.98 -17.68 -1.39
N ASN A 103 5.81 -18.29 -0.22
CA ASN A 103 4.56 -18.98 0.11
C ASN A 103 3.52 -17.92 0.51
N HIS A 104 2.24 -18.23 0.35
CA HIS A 104 1.18 -17.38 0.90
C HIS A 104 1.23 -17.39 2.42
N LEU A 105 0.91 -16.26 3.05
CA LEU A 105 0.66 -16.24 4.48
C LEU A 105 -0.49 -17.19 4.80
N HIS A 106 -0.25 -18.11 5.72
CA HIS A 106 -1.25 -19.06 6.19
C HIS A 106 -1.74 -18.62 7.56
N ILE A 107 -2.93 -18.01 7.57
CA ILE A 107 -3.57 -17.49 8.78
C ILE A 107 -4.90 -18.23 9.00
N ASP A 108 -5.06 -18.75 10.20
CA ASP A 108 -6.28 -19.40 10.67
C ASP A 108 -6.59 -19.03 12.14
N GLU A 109 -7.64 -19.64 12.71
CA GLU A 109 -8.11 -19.36 14.09
C GLU A 109 -7.09 -19.74 15.18
N THR A 110 -6.10 -20.56 14.84
CA THR A 110 -5.09 -21.09 15.78
C THR A 110 -3.76 -20.37 15.68
N THR A 111 -3.55 -19.61 14.59
CA THR A 111 -2.37 -18.80 14.35
C THR A 111 -2.12 -17.84 15.51
N THR A 112 -0.85 -17.73 15.93
CA THR A 112 -0.38 -16.78 16.93
C THR A 112 0.54 -15.73 16.34
N ASP A 113 0.84 -14.69 17.11
CA ASP A 113 1.85 -13.69 16.74
C ASP A 113 3.22 -14.30 16.46
N ASP A 114 3.61 -15.36 17.17
CA ASP A 114 4.91 -16.00 16.98
C ASP A 114 4.94 -16.83 15.70
N ASP A 115 3.86 -17.54 15.37
CA ASP A 115 3.73 -18.26 14.09
C ASP A 115 3.81 -17.28 12.92
N PHE A 116 3.15 -16.13 13.03
CA PHE A 116 3.19 -15.10 12.00
C PHE A 116 4.58 -14.49 11.84
N ARG A 117 5.26 -14.15 12.94
CA ARG A 117 6.65 -13.66 12.90
C ARG A 117 7.59 -14.66 12.28
N GLU A 118 7.40 -15.95 12.55
CA GLU A 118 8.17 -17.01 11.91
C GLU A 118 7.92 -17.05 10.40
N GLN A 119 6.67 -16.96 9.95
CA GLN A 119 6.36 -16.84 8.52
C GLN A 119 7.06 -15.62 7.90
N MET A 120 6.90 -14.42 8.49
CA MET A 120 7.50 -13.18 7.95
C MET A 120 9.03 -13.23 7.80
N ARG A 121 9.73 -14.03 8.62
CA ARG A 121 11.19 -14.22 8.51
C ARG A 121 11.60 -15.12 7.35
N ASN A 122 10.67 -15.88 6.81
CA ASN A 122 10.95 -16.93 5.83
C ASN A 122 10.34 -16.63 4.45
N ILE A 123 9.33 -15.78 4.35
CA ILE A 123 8.62 -15.49 3.10
C ILE A 123 8.54 -14.00 2.80
N ASP A 124 8.53 -13.70 1.50
CA ASP A 124 8.15 -12.39 1.00
C ASP A 124 6.62 -12.33 0.84
N TYR A 125 6.00 -11.25 1.29
CA TYR A 125 4.54 -11.12 1.26
C TYR A 125 4.07 -9.69 1.00
N PHE A 126 2.90 -9.58 0.37
CA PHE A 126 2.23 -8.31 0.13
C PHE A 126 1.36 -7.93 1.34
N ASN A 127 1.45 -6.68 1.80
CA ASN A 127 0.68 -6.18 2.95
C ASN A 127 -0.23 -4.99 2.61
N SER A 128 -0.84 -5.01 1.43
CA SER A 128 -1.76 -3.94 0.97
C SER A 128 -1.12 -2.55 0.84
N HIS A 129 0.13 -2.45 0.40
CA HIS A 129 0.73 -1.14 0.10
C HIS A 129 0.96 -1.00 -1.39
N PHE A 130 0.10 -0.24 -2.08
CA PHE A 130 0.24 -0.01 -3.50
C PHE A 130 -0.32 1.34 -3.97
N ILE A 131 0.07 1.75 -5.17
CA ILE A 131 -0.56 2.84 -5.92
C ILE A 131 -0.92 2.31 -7.32
N ASP A 132 -2.17 2.51 -7.73
CA ASP A 132 -2.60 2.26 -9.10
C ASP A 132 -2.63 3.58 -9.90
N LEU A 133 -1.70 3.73 -10.86
CA LEU A 133 -1.60 4.86 -11.77
C LEU A 133 -2.20 4.51 -13.13
N LYS A 134 -2.28 5.46 -14.06
CA LYS A 134 -2.90 5.21 -15.37
C LYS A 134 -2.21 4.09 -16.14
N ASP A 135 -0.88 4.18 -16.29
CA ASP A 135 -0.11 3.26 -17.14
C ASP A 135 0.72 2.25 -16.33
N VAL A 136 0.89 2.48 -15.02
CA VAL A 136 1.66 1.59 -14.13
C VAL A 136 0.93 1.33 -12.83
N ALA A 137 1.24 0.23 -12.15
CA ALA A 137 0.91 0.04 -10.74
C ALA A 137 2.20 -0.20 -9.96
N VAL A 138 2.34 0.39 -8.78
CA VAL A 138 3.53 0.26 -7.93
C VAL A 138 3.14 -0.45 -6.65
N PHE A 139 3.86 -1.51 -6.33
CA PHE A 139 3.56 -2.40 -5.21
C PHE A 139 4.75 -2.43 -4.27
N HIS A 140 4.46 -2.31 -2.98
CA HIS A 140 5.41 -2.55 -1.90
C HIS A 140 5.08 -3.88 -1.25
N TYR A 141 6.10 -4.69 -1.02
CA TYR A 141 5.97 -5.96 -0.32
C TYR A 141 7.11 -6.09 0.69
N MET A 142 6.81 -6.83 1.74
CA MET A 142 7.75 -7.12 2.80
C MET A 142 8.64 -8.25 2.32
N SER A 143 9.95 -8.04 2.37
CA SER A 143 10.92 -9.07 2.05
C SER A 143 11.59 -9.59 3.31
N ASN A 144 11.94 -10.87 3.31
CA ASN A 144 12.58 -11.57 4.42
C ASN A 144 14.04 -11.13 4.68
N VAL A 145 14.56 -10.21 3.87
CA VAL A 145 15.96 -9.74 3.86
C VAL A 145 16.15 -8.29 4.35
N ASP A 146 15.24 -7.81 5.20
CA ASP A 146 15.33 -6.52 5.94
C ASP A 146 15.46 -5.25 5.08
N TYR A 147 15.12 -5.32 3.79
CA TYR A 147 14.92 -4.13 2.95
C TYR A 147 13.49 -4.04 2.46
N LEU A 148 12.99 -2.81 2.36
CA LEU A 148 11.68 -2.54 1.79
C LEU A 148 11.75 -2.72 0.28
N THR A 149 11.22 -3.83 -0.22
CA THR A 149 11.17 -4.11 -1.66
C THR A 149 9.96 -3.44 -2.29
N TRP A 150 10.13 -3.03 -3.53
CA TRP A 150 9.03 -2.55 -4.35
C TRP A 150 9.21 -3.00 -5.79
N GLY A 151 8.08 -3.16 -6.46
CA GLY A 151 8.01 -3.52 -7.86
C GLY A 151 7.00 -2.67 -8.61
N VAL A 152 7.15 -2.61 -9.92
CA VAL A 152 6.25 -1.88 -10.81
C VAL A 152 5.69 -2.83 -11.84
N TYR A 153 4.39 -2.75 -12.07
CA TYR A 153 3.71 -3.41 -13.17
C TYR A 153 3.43 -2.38 -14.26
N VAL A 154 3.98 -2.59 -15.45
CA VAL A 154 3.76 -1.74 -16.62
C VAL A 154 2.62 -2.35 -17.42
N LYS A 155 1.46 -1.68 -17.38
CA LYS A 155 0.19 -2.23 -17.90
C LYS A 155 0.20 -2.48 -19.41
N SER A 156 0.87 -1.60 -20.16
CA SER A 156 0.97 -1.73 -21.62
C SER A 156 1.83 -2.91 -22.07
N GLU A 157 2.72 -3.41 -21.21
CA GLU A 157 3.65 -4.50 -21.51
C GLU A 157 3.24 -5.82 -20.85
N ASP A 158 2.23 -5.78 -19.98
CA ASP A 158 1.87 -6.88 -19.08
C ASP A 158 3.10 -7.47 -18.38
N ARG A 159 3.95 -6.59 -17.82
CA ARG A 159 5.25 -6.96 -17.27
C ARG A 159 5.53 -6.31 -15.94
N THR A 160 6.14 -7.07 -15.05
CA THR A 160 6.63 -6.60 -13.75
C THR A 160 8.14 -6.37 -13.75
N TYR A 161 8.57 -5.36 -13.01
CA TYR A 161 9.97 -5.03 -12.77
C TYR A 161 10.17 -4.80 -11.28
N GLU A 162 11.15 -5.49 -10.69
CA GLU A 162 11.46 -5.41 -9.26
C GLU A 162 12.70 -4.54 -9.00
N ASN A 163 12.67 -3.77 -7.91
CA ASN A 163 13.84 -3.07 -7.41
C ASN A 163 14.79 -4.05 -6.70
N ASN A 164 16.03 -4.16 -7.19
CA ASN A 164 17.05 -5.05 -6.62
C ASN A 164 17.90 -4.42 -5.49
N GLY A 165 17.43 -3.31 -4.91
CA GLY A 165 18.11 -2.51 -3.89
C GLY A 165 19.29 -1.66 -4.40
N LYS A 166 19.77 -1.85 -5.64
CA LYS A 166 20.99 -1.20 -6.14
C LYS A 166 20.64 0.06 -6.93
N CYS A 167 20.61 1.21 -6.25
CA CYS A 167 20.36 2.50 -6.88
C CYS A 167 21.67 3.25 -7.22
N LYS A 168 21.87 3.59 -8.50
CA LYS A 168 22.98 4.45 -8.94
C LYS A 168 22.70 5.94 -8.71
N ASN A 169 21.43 6.35 -8.81
CA ASN A 169 21.00 7.72 -8.57
C ASN A 169 20.63 7.88 -7.08
N PRO A 170 21.27 8.81 -6.33
CA PRO A 170 20.97 9.01 -4.91
C PRO A 170 19.53 9.47 -4.66
N LEU A 171 18.85 10.09 -5.63
CA LEU A 171 17.45 10.45 -5.45
C LEU A 171 16.52 9.22 -5.40
N PHE A 172 16.94 8.08 -5.94
CA PHE A 172 16.16 6.85 -5.84
C PHE A 172 16.24 6.20 -4.45
N SER A 173 17.27 6.49 -3.64
CA SER A 173 17.33 5.97 -2.26
C SER A 173 16.30 6.61 -1.35
N PHE A 174 15.74 7.77 -1.74
CA PHE A 174 14.64 8.41 -1.03
C PHE A 174 13.27 7.84 -1.40
N PHE A 175 13.18 7.06 -2.48
CA PHE A 175 11.95 6.42 -2.89
C PHE A 175 11.56 5.37 -1.85
N HIS A 176 10.52 5.68 -1.08
CA HIS A 176 9.90 4.81 -0.09
C HIS A 176 8.39 4.78 -0.36
N ILE A 177 7.63 3.99 0.41
CA ILE A 177 6.18 3.78 0.24
C ILE A 177 5.49 5.12 -0.03
N PRO A 178 5.09 5.40 -1.28
CA PRO A 178 4.41 6.63 -1.57
C PRO A 178 2.96 6.50 -1.14
N TRP A 179 2.46 7.50 -0.43
CA TRP A 179 1.05 7.56 -0.04
C TRP A 179 0.23 8.36 -1.06
N PHE A 180 0.91 9.06 -1.98
CA PHE A 180 0.30 10.05 -2.84
C PHE A 180 0.81 9.91 -4.27
N TYR A 181 -0.05 10.28 -5.20
CA TYR A 181 0.27 10.39 -6.62
C TYR A 181 -0.26 11.71 -7.16
N TYR A 182 0.30 12.15 -8.29
CA TYR A 182 -0.08 13.36 -8.97
C TYR A 182 -0.26 13.10 -10.47
N GLY A 183 -1.42 13.50 -10.98
CA GLY A 183 -1.81 13.26 -12.37
C GLY A 183 -1.79 11.78 -12.73
N ASP A 184 -1.48 11.48 -13.99
CA ASP A 184 -1.65 10.14 -14.54
C ASP A 184 -0.61 9.13 -14.06
N ASN A 185 0.67 9.52 -13.94
CA ASN A 185 1.80 8.59 -13.76
C ASN A 185 2.92 9.13 -12.84
N THR A 186 2.61 10.04 -11.93
CA THR A 186 3.63 10.62 -11.04
C THR A 186 3.41 10.20 -9.61
N ILE A 187 4.45 9.70 -8.97
CA ILE A 187 4.48 9.35 -7.57
C ILE A 187 5.07 10.51 -6.78
N VAL A 188 4.46 10.85 -5.65
CA VAL A 188 4.93 11.95 -4.80
C VAL A 188 5.44 11.40 -3.49
N VAL A 189 6.69 11.70 -3.18
CA VAL A 189 7.38 11.21 -1.99
C VAL A 189 7.86 12.39 -1.15
N PRO A 190 7.37 12.56 0.09
CA PRO A 190 7.90 13.57 0.99
C PRO A 190 9.21 13.09 1.62
N VAL A 191 10.28 13.88 1.48
CA VAL A 191 11.60 13.55 2.01
C VAL A 191 12.03 14.64 2.98
N SER A 192 12.42 14.27 4.20
CA SER A 192 12.90 15.26 5.18
C SER A 192 14.14 16.00 4.64
N ALA A 193 14.21 17.31 4.88
CA ALA A 193 15.32 18.12 4.42
C ALA A 193 16.66 17.60 4.95
N SER A 194 16.71 17.18 6.22
CA SER A 194 17.87 16.52 6.84
C SER A 194 18.39 15.30 6.06
N LYS A 195 17.52 14.48 5.46
CA LYS A 195 17.95 13.32 4.65
C LYS A 195 18.59 13.77 3.34
N ILE A 196 18.08 14.83 2.73
CA ILE A 196 18.62 15.40 1.49
C ILE A 196 19.98 16.06 1.77
N VAL A 197 20.08 16.86 2.83
CA VAL A 197 21.34 17.50 3.27
C VAL A 197 22.39 16.45 3.62
N GLY A 198 22.02 15.39 4.34
CA GLY A 198 22.92 14.27 4.65
C GLY A 198 23.47 13.55 3.41
N ALA A 199 22.72 13.54 2.30
CA ALA A 199 23.13 12.97 1.01
C ALA A 199 23.79 13.98 0.05
N LYS A 200 24.02 15.23 0.47
CA LYS A 200 24.49 16.35 -0.37
C LYS A 200 25.67 15.98 -1.27
N ASN A 201 26.70 15.33 -0.71
CA ASN A 201 27.90 14.97 -1.46
C ASN A 201 27.61 13.96 -2.59
N ASP A 202 26.73 12.99 -2.33
CA ASP A 202 26.33 12.02 -3.35
C ASP A 202 25.46 12.68 -4.43
N ILE A 203 24.55 13.57 -4.05
CA ILE A 203 23.70 14.34 -4.97
C ILE A 203 24.56 15.19 -5.91
N LEU A 204 25.48 16.00 -5.37
CA LEU A 204 26.37 16.84 -6.17
C LEU A 204 27.26 16.04 -7.14
N LYS A 205 27.64 14.82 -6.76
CA LYS A 205 28.53 13.96 -7.58
C LYS A 205 27.79 13.18 -8.66
N LYS A 206 26.54 12.77 -8.41
CA LYS A 206 25.83 11.76 -9.22
C LYS A 206 24.58 12.29 -9.93
N CYS A 207 24.04 13.44 -9.54
CA CYS A 207 22.88 14.06 -10.18
C CYS A 207 23.30 15.10 -11.24
N ASP A 208 22.34 15.47 -12.09
CA ASP A 208 22.48 16.63 -12.97
C ASP A 208 22.75 17.89 -12.13
N SER A 209 23.68 18.74 -12.60
CA SER A 209 24.15 19.88 -11.80
C SER A 209 23.06 20.91 -11.53
N LYS A 210 22.15 21.15 -12.48
CA LYS A 210 21.03 22.09 -12.29
C LYS A 210 20.02 21.54 -11.31
N LEU A 211 19.73 20.23 -11.38
CA LEU A 211 18.85 19.57 -10.42
C LEU A 211 19.46 19.58 -9.01
N ALA A 212 20.76 19.31 -8.89
CA ALA A 212 21.46 19.33 -7.61
C ALA A 212 21.47 20.73 -7.00
N GLU A 213 21.74 21.77 -7.80
CA GLU A 213 21.67 23.16 -7.37
C GLU A 213 20.25 23.54 -6.91
N LEU A 214 19.23 23.25 -7.74
CA LEU A 214 17.82 23.52 -7.40
C LEU A 214 17.40 22.85 -6.08
N LEU A 215 17.88 21.64 -5.82
CA LEU A 215 17.52 20.86 -4.64
C LEU A 215 18.25 21.31 -3.38
N LEU A 216 19.50 21.80 -3.51
CA LEU A 216 20.40 22.06 -2.39
C LEU A 216 20.61 23.55 -2.08
N ASP A 217 20.22 24.45 -2.98
CA ASP A 217 20.41 25.89 -2.79
C ASP A 217 19.57 26.38 -1.60
N GLY A 218 20.27 26.97 -0.63
CA GLY A 218 19.68 27.45 0.63
C GLY A 218 19.09 26.37 1.55
N LEU A 219 19.10 25.08 1.19
CA LEU A 219 18.48 24.01 1.99
C LEU A 219 19.28 23.70 3.26
N THR A 220 18.57 23.65 4.39
CA THR A 220 19.08 23.31 5.72
C THR A 220 18.35 22.09 6.30
N GLU A 221 18.92 21.47 7.35
CA GLU A 221 18.34 20.25 7.95
C GLU A 221 16.98 20.49 8.63
N ASP A 222 16.73 21.74 9.06
CA ASP A 222 15.53 22.18 9.79
C ASP A 222 14.38 22.60 8.86
N ASP A 223 14.60 22.61 7.54
CA ASP A 223 13.57 22.95 6.58
C ASP A 223 12.47 21.88 6.50
N ASN A 224 11.30 22.31 6.01
CA ASN A 224 10.18 21.41 5.76
C ASN A 224 10.55 20.29 4.78
N PRO A 225 9.82 19.14 4.82
CA PRO A 225 10.03 18.08 3.84
C PRO A 225 9.91 18.56 2.40
N ILE A 226 10.82 18.11 1.55
CA ILE A 226 10.81 18.37 0.11
C ILE A 226 9.99 17.28 -0.58
N LEU A 227 9.10 17.68 -1.48
CA LEU A 227 8.31 16.76 -2.27
C LEU A 227 9.07 16.39 -3.54
N LEU A 228 9.43 15.10 -3.67
CA LEU A 228 10.02 14.57 -4.89
C LEU A 228 8.94 13.94 -5.77
N PHE A 229 8.94 14.34 -7.04
CA PHE A 229 7.98 13.89 -8.05
C PHE A 229 8.67 12.89 -9.00
N TYR A 230 8.34 11.61 -8.85
CA TYR A 230 8.87 10.53 -9.69
C TYR A 230 7.88 10.22 -10.81
N HIS A 231 8.17 10.73 -12.01
CA HIS A 231 7.34 10.44 -13.17
C HIS A 231 7.72 9.10 -13.80
N MET A 232 6.77 8.17 -13.85
CA MET A 232 6.96 6.83 -14.36
C MET A 232 6.88 6.83 -15.88
N LYS A 233 8.02 6.61 -16.55
CA LYS A 233 8.09 6.49 -18.00
C LYS A 233 7.67 5.09 -18.43
N THR A 234 6.68 4.99 -19.29
CA THR A 234 6.13 3.71 -19.79
C THR A 234 6.62 3.33 -21.19
N LYS A 235 7.50 4.16 -21.77
CA LYS A 235 8.27 3.83 -22.96
C LYS A 235 9.74 4.12 -22.68
N MET A 236 10.57 3.10 -22.78
CA MET A 236 12.02 3.32 -22.86
C MET A 236 12.30 3.96 -24.22
N GLN A 237 12.71 5.23 -24.22
CA GLN A 237 13.33 5.86 -25.39
C GLN A 237 14.79 5.41 -25.47
#